data_AF-A0A6A6AX02-F1
#
_entry.id   AF-A0A6A6AX02-F1
#
_cell.length_a   1.000
_cell.length_b   1.000
_cell.length_c   1.000
_cell.angle_alpha   90.00
_cell.angle_beta   90.00
_cell.angle_gamma   90.00
#
_symmetry.space_group_name_H-M   'P 1'
#
loop_
_entity.id
_entity.type
_entity.pdbx_description
1 polymer ?
#
loop_
_entity_poly.entity_id
_entity_poly.type
_entity_poly.pdbx_seq_one_letter_code
_entity_poly.pdbx_strand_id
1 'polypeptide(L)'
;VFKYKFDEHGYLIKVKARICVRGDLQTTTQDTYAATLAFRIFCTLITIIYAFNLETRQYNIVNAFPHVLLENETFYAPPKGIKLPHD
;
A
#
# COMPACT_ATOMS: atom_id res chain seq x y z
N VAL A 1 -2.93 7.80 -6.39
CA VAL A 1 -1.80 8.29 -7.23
C VAL A 1 -1.77 7.53 -8.55
N PHE A 2 -1.95 8.23 -9.67
CA PHE A 2 -1.78 7.70 -11.02
C PHE A 2 -0.35 7.97 -11.49
N LYS A 3 0.34 6.93 -11.97
CA LYS A 3 1.67 7.03 -12.58
C LYS A 3 1.72 6.18 -13.84
N TYR A 4 2.22 6.78 -14.91
CA TYR A 4 2.57 6.07 -16.14
C TYR A 4 4.01 5.56 -16.03
N LYS A 5 4.24 4.30 -16.39
CA LYS A 5 5.58 3.73 -16.52
C LYS A 5 5.92 3.65 -18.00
N PHE A 6 6.97 4.33 -18.40
CA PHE A 6 7.52 4.27 -19.75
C PHE A 6 8.81 3.43 -19.76
N ASP A 7 9.21 2.93 -20.94
CA ASP A 7 10.52 2.29 -21.15
C ASP A 7 11.62 3.32 -21.42
N GLU A 8 12.85 2.85 -21.64
CA GLU A 8 14.00 3.70 -21.95
C GLU A 8 13.85 4.46 -23.27
N HIS A 9 12.95 4.03 -24.16
CA HIS A 9 12.66 4.65 -25.45
C HIS A 9 11.40 5.54 -25.41
N GLY A 10 10.76 5.68 -24.25
CA GLY A 10 9.58 6.52 -24.06
C GLY A 10 8.24 5.85 -24.41
N TYR A 11 8.20 4.55 -24.69
CA TYR A 11 6.95 3.83 -24.93
C TYR A 11 6.25 3.46 -23.62
N LEU A 12 4.92 3.55 -23.61
CA LEU A 12 4.11 3.28 -22.42
C LEU A 12 4.11 1.78 -22.10
N ILE A 13 4.72 1.39 -20.98
CA ILE A 13 4.74 0.02 -20.48
C ILE A 13 3.50 -0.28 -19.64
N LYS A 14 3.15 0.61 -18.71
CA LYS A 14 2.12 0.31 -17.71
C LYS A 14 1.49 1.56 -17.12
N VAL A 15 0.17 1.59 -17.06
CA VAL A 15 -0.59 2.56 -16.26
C VAL A 15 -0.74 1.99 -14.85
N LYS A 16 -0.23 2.69 -13.84
CA LYS A 16 -0.37 2.31 -12.43
C LYS A 16 -1.28 3.31 -11.73
N ALA A 17 -2.38 2.84 -11.17
CA ALA A 17 -3.19 3.58 -10.23
C ALA A 17 -3.04 2.96 -8.84
N ARG A 18 -2.79 3.80 -7.84
CA ARG A 18 -2.91 3.42 -6.43
C ARG A 18 -4.05 4.21 -5.82
N ILE A 19 -4.93 3.56 -5.08
CA ILE A 19 -5.87 4.24 -4.20
C ILE A 19 -5.02 4.88 -3.09
N CYS A 20 -5.11 6.19 -2.96
CA CYS A 20 -4.41 6.92 -1.91
C CYS A 20 -5.46 7.77 -1.21
N VAL A 21 -5.71 7.47 0.06
CA VAL A 21 -6.49 8.34 0.92
C VAL A 21 -5.65 9.59 1.14
N ARG A 22 -6.23 10.74 0.80
CA ARG A 22 -5.65 12.04 1.08
C ARG A 22 -5.83 12.30 2.57
N GLY A 23 -4.74 12.27 3.35
CA GLY A 23 -4.80 12.53 4.79
C GLY A 23 -5.38 13.90 5.12
N ASP A 24 -5.26 14.86 4.19
CA ASP A 24 -5.88 16.20 4.23
C ASP A 24 -7.41 16.18 4.09
N LEU A 25 -8.00 15.12 3.53
CA LEU A 25 -9.45 14.93 3.36
C LEU A 25 -10.04 13.87 4.30
N GLN A 26 -9.23 13.30 5.20
CA GLN A 26 -9.70 12.27 6.12
C GLN A 26 -10.50 12.90 7.27
N THR A 27 -11.81 12.64 7.31
CA THR A 27 -12.73 13.16 8.34
C THR A 27 -12.53 12.53 9.73
N THR A 28 -11.93 11.34 9.81
CA THR A 28 -11.78 10.61 11.07
C THR A 28 -10.48 10.94 11.80
N THR A 29 -10.62 11.41 13.04
CA THR A 29 -9.57 11.61 14.06
C THR A 29 -9.00 10.30 14.62
N GLN A 30 -9.17 9.17 13.91
CA GLN A 30 -8.58 7.90 14.34
C GLN A 30 -7.11 7.91 13.97
N ASP A 31 -6.26 7.69 14.97
CA ASP A 31 -4.81 7.71 14.84
C ASP A 31 -4.38 6.99 13.57
N THR A 32 -3.66 7.72 12.71
CA THR A 32 -2.92 7.11 11.63
C THR A 32 -1.98 6.10 12.28
N TYR A 33 -2.31 4.81 12.20
CA TYR A 33 -1.57 3.74 12.85
C TYR A 33 -0.10 3.85 12.45
N ALA A 34 0.70 4.46 13.31
CA ALA A 34 2.14 4.45 13.18
C ALA A 34 2.54 3.00 13.43
N ALA A 35 3.11 2.34 12.42
CA ALA A 35 3.49 0.93 12.46
C ALA A 35 4.66 0.62 13.44
N THR A 36 4.78 1.38 14.53
CA THR A 36 5.77 1.19 15.60
C THR A 36 5.49 -0.09 16.37
N LEU A 37 4.22 -0.48 16.53
CA LEU A 37 3.86 -1.73 17.20
C LEU A 37 4.33 -2.96 16.41
N ALA A 38 4.19 -2.95 15.08
CA ALA A 38 4.68 -4.01 14.22
C ALA A 38 6.22 -4.17 14.30
N PHE A 39 6.94 -3.04 14.37
CA PHE A 39 8.40 -3.06 14.55
C PHE A 39 8.81 -3.64 15.92
N ARG A 40 8.11 -3.26 16.99
CA ARG A 40 8.38 -3.81 18.34
C ARG A 40 8.21 -5.32 18.36
N ILE A 41 7.11 -5.83 17.81
CA ILE A 41 6.82 -7.27 17.73
C ILE A 41 7.88 -8.00 16.91
N PHE A 42 8.32 -7.41 15.79
CA PHE A 42 9.39 -7.98 14.98
C PHE A 42 10.69 -8.12 15.77
N CYS A 43 11.10 -7.08 16.50
CA CYS A 43 12.28 -7.15 17.35
C CYS A 43 12.17 -8.22 18.43
N THR A 44 11.00 -8.38 19.07
CA THR A 44 10.79 -9.44 20.06
C THR A 44 10.95 -10.83 19.44
N LEU A 45 10.42 -11.05 18.24
CA LEU A 45 10.56 -12.32 17.53
C LEU A 45 12.02 -12.61 17.20
N ILE A 46 12.76 -11.64 16.67
CA ILE A 46 14.20 -11.78 16.37
C ILE A 46 15.01 -12.10 17.63
N THR A 47 14.70 -11.46 18.76
CA THR A 47 15.36 -11.76 20.04
C THR A 47 15.14 -13.21 20.47
N ILE A 48 13.92 -13.74 20.33
CA ILE A 48 13.61 -15.15 20.65
C ILE A 48 14.38 -16.08 19.70
N ILE A 49 14.34 -15.80 18.41
CA ILE A 49 15.06 -16.58 17.38
C ILE A 49 16.55 -16.68 17.72
N TYR A 50 17.16 -15.55 18.08
CA TYR A 50 18.56 -15.49 18.46
C TYR A 50 18.83 -16.23 19.77
N ALA A 51 17.99 -16.04 20.80
CA ALA A 51 18.17 -16.67 22.11
C ALA A 51 18.12 -18.20 22.06
N PHE A 52 17.32 -18.77 21.16
CA PHE A 52 17.15 -20.21 20.99
C PHE A 52 17.90 -20.78 19.78
N ASN A 53 18.72 -19.97 19.10
CA ASN A 53 19.48 -20.35 17.91
C ASN A 53 18.59 -21.01 16.82
N LEU A 54 17.42 -20.42 16.55
CA LEU A 54 16.45 -20.95 15.59
C LEU A 54 16.79 -20.50 14.17
N GLU A 55 16.60 -21.40 13.21
CA GLU A 55 16.61 -21.02 11.79
C GLU A 55 15.31 -20.31 11.42
N THR A 56 15.42 -19.20 10.70
CA THR A 56 14.24 -18.47 10.20
C THR A 56 14.35 -18.10 8.73
N ARG A 57 13.18 -18.04 8.08
CA ARG A 57 13.02 -17.66 6.67
C ARG A 57 11.95 -16.58 6.59
N GLN A 58 12.33 -15.42 6.04
CA GLN A 58 11.41 -14.30 5.84
C GLN A 58 10.86 -14.34 4.41
N TYR A 59 9.54 -14.38 4.27
CA TYR A 59 8.86 -14.33 2.98
C TYR A 59 8.21 -12.96 2.81
N ASN A 60 8.70 -12.18 1.84
CA ASN A 60 8.08 -10.92 1.47
C ASN A 60 7.05 -11.14 0.35
N ILE A 61 5.78 -11.26 0.71
CA ILE A 61 4.69 -11.37 -0.26
C ILE A 61 4.32 -9.96 -0.70
N VAL A 62 5.04 -9.42 -1.68
CA VAL A 62 4.81 -8.08 -2.27
C VAL A 62 3.41 -7.90 -2.89
N ASN A 63 2.67 -9.00 -3.07
CA ASN A 63 1.29 -9.02 -3.56
C ASN A 63 0.24 -9.36 -2.48
N ALA A 64 0.60 -9.39 -1.19
CA ALA A 64 -0.35 -9.62 -0.10
C ALA A 64 -1.21 -8.38 0.20
N PHE A 65 -1.70 -7.70 -0.84
CA PHE A 65 -2.94 -6.96 -0.67
C PHE A 65 -3.98 -8.04 -0.40
N PRO A 66 -4.56 -8.11 0.81
CA PRO A 66 -5.66 -9.03 1.00
C PRO A 66 -6.70 -8.59 -0.04
N HIS A 67 -7.17 -9.55 -0.84
CA HIS A 67 -8.26 -9.38 -1.80
C HIS A 67 -9.56 -9.16 -0.99
N VAL A 68 -9.54 -8.20 -0.08
CA VAL A 68 -10.65 -7.84 0.79
C VAL A 68 -11.64 -7.15 -0.10
N LEU A 69 -12.81 -7.77 -0.20
CA LEU A 69 -13.98 -7.14 -0.78
C LEU A 69 -14.22 -5.85 0.00
N LEU A 70 -14.23 -4.74 -0.72
CA LEU A 70 -14.69 -3.48 -0.15
C LEU A 70 -16.17 -3.69 0.19
N GLU A 71 -16.53 -3.50 1.46
CA GLU A 71 -17.90 -3.71 1.95
C GLU A 71 -18.89 -2.74 1.28
N ASN A 72 -18.40 -1.60 0.80
CA ASN A 72 -19.20 -0.57 0.14
C ASN A 72 -18.67 -0.25 -1.25
N GLU A 73 -19.58 -0.04 -2.21
CA GLU A 73 -19.26 0.52 -3.52
C GLU A 73 -18.64 1.91 -3.35
N THR A 74 -17.32 1.99 -3.52
CA THR A 74 -16.60 3.26 -3.40
C THR A 74 -16.27 3.78 -4.79
N PHE A 75 -17.01 4.81 -5.22
CA PHE A 75 -16.74 5.51 -6.46
C PHE A 75 -15.65 6.57 -6.25
N TYR A 76 -14.74 6.72 -7.21
CA TYR A 76 -13.65 7.69 -7.14
C TYR A 76 -13.70 8.64 -8.32
N ALA A 77 -13.64 9.94 -8.04
CA ALA A 77 -13.42 10.95 -9.06
C ALA A 77 -11.95 10.94 -9.53
N PRO A 78 -11.69 11.16 -10.83
CA PRO A 78 -10.33 11.34 -11.30
C PRO A 78 -9.69 12.57 -10.61
N PRO A 79 -8.36 12.55 -10.39
CA PRO A 79 -7.64 13.71 -9.86
C PRO A 79 -7.96 14.97 -10.67
N LYS A 80 -8.08 16.11 -9.97
CA LYS A 80 -8.35 17.41 -10.58
C LYS A 80 -7.38 17.66 -11.74
N GLY A 81 -7.93 17.82 -12.96
CA GLY A 81 -7.16 18.02 -14.20
C GLY A 81 -7.11 16.82 -15.15
N ILE A 82 -7.60 15.64 -14.76
CA ILE A 82 -7.77 14.49 -15.65
C ILE A 82 -9.24 14.39 -16.06
N LYS A 83 -9.50 14.49 -17.37
CA LYS A 83 -10.82 14.20 -17.95
C LYS A 83 -10.82 12.77 -18.48
N LEU A 84 -11.82 11.97 -18.08
CA LEU A 84 -11.99 10.64 -18.64
C LEU A 84 -12.75 10.77 -19.98
N PRO A 85 -12.44 9.93 -20.98
CA PRO A 85 -13.01 10.05 -22.33
C PRO A 85 -14.51 9.73 -22.43
N HIS A 86 -15.20 9.48 -21.32
CA HIS A 86 -16.62 9.13 -21.26
C HIS A 86 -17.47 10.06 -20.38
N ASP A 87 -16.97 11.25 -20.02
CA ASP A 87 -17.76 12.32 -19.39
C ASP A 87 -18.29 13.32 -20.45
#